data_AF-A0A5P1FK18-F1
#
_entry.id   AF-A0A5P1FK18-F1
#
_cell.length_a   1.000
_cell.length_b   1.000
_cell.length_c   1.000
_cell.angle_alpha   90.00
_cell.angle_beta   90.00
_cell.angle_gamma   90.00
#
_symmetry.space_group_name_H-M   'P 1'
#
loop_
_entity.id
_entity.type
_entity.pdbx_description
1 polymer ?
#
loop_
_entity_poly.entity_id
_entity_poly.type
_entity_poly.pdbx_seq_one_letter_code
_entity_poly.pdbx_strand_id
1 'polypeptide(L)'
;MLLWLPSSLLLSLLWNIGAGIRDALSKPLYTFSYMLLNNRSVWFSPNSNILTIDVKCLGKPFRLLQWMGMNALVVYMLAACELFPAAIQGFYWRSPENNLVNMTESLLQTIFHSERWGTLAFVLLEILFWCVVAGFLHKKGIYLKL
;
A
#
# COMPACT_ATOMS: atom_id res chain seq x y z
N MET A 1 -35.59 -23.46 -6.91
CA MET A 1 -34.60 -23.67 -7.99
C MET A 1 -33.97 -22.36 -8.51
N LEU A 2 -34.66 -21.21 -8.44
CA LEU A 2 -34.16 -19.89 -8.88
C LEU A 2 -33.03 -19.26 -8.03
N LEU A 3 -32.85 -19.68 -6.77
CA LEU A 3 -31.83 -19.10 -5.87
C LEU A 3 -30.38 -19.55 -6.18
N TRP A 4 -30.20 -20.66 -6.92
CA TRP A 4 -28.87 -21.21 -7.23
C TRP A 4 -28.21 -20.58 -8.46
N LEU A 5 -29.02 -20.05 -9.38
CA LEU A 5 -28.56 -19.36 -10.59
C LEU A 5 -27.72 -18.10 -10.31
N PRO A 6 -28.09 -17.20 -9.38
CA PRO A 6 -27.25 -16.03 -9.10
C PRO A 6 -25.92 -16.40 -8.42
N SER A 7 -25.91 -17.46 -7.60
CA SER A 7 -24.69 -17.91 -6.91
C SER A 7 -23.65 -18.51 -7.85
N SER A 8 -24.06 -19.29 -8.86
CA SER A 8 -23.13 -19.87 -9.84
C SER A 8 -22.57 -18.82 -10.80
N LEU A 9 -23.37 -17.81 -11.15
CA LEU A 9 -22.93 -16.67 -11.94
C LEU A 9 -21.90 -15.81 -11.18
N LEU A 10 -22.11 -15.57 -9.89
CA LEU A 10 -21.17 -14.84 -9.04
C LEU A 10 -19.82 -15.57 -8.91
N LEU A 11 -19.84 -16.90 -8.71
CA LEU A 11 -18.61 -17.70 -8.65
C LEU A 11 -17.86 -17.69 -10.00
N SER A 12 -18.58 -17.74 -11.12
CA SER A 12 -17.98 -17.67 -12.46
C SER A 12 -17.34 -16.30 -12.74
N LEU A 13 -18.00 -15.21 -12.32
CA LEU A 13 -17.45 -13.86 -12.39
C LEU A 13 -16.20 -13.71 -11.52
N LEU A 14 -16.22 -14.20 -10.29
CA LEU A 14 -15.08 -14.17 -9.38
C LEU A 14 -13.90 -14.99 -9.92
N TRP A 15 -14.17 -16.16 -10.50
CA TRP A 15 -13.18 -17.01 -11.15
C TRP A 15 -12.52 -16.32 -12.35
N ASN A 16 -13.31 -15.67 -13.21
CA ASN A 16 -12.80 -14.95 -14.38
C ASN A 16 -11.98 -13.72 -14.01
N ILE A 17 -12.39 -12.97 -12.97
CA ILE A 17 -11.61 -11.84 -12.45
C ILE A 17 -10.28 -12.33 -11.86
N GLY A 18 -10.31 -13.39 -11.04
CA GLY A 18 -9.09 -13.98 -10.47
C GLY A 18 -8.14 -14.54 -11.52
N ALA A 19 -8.67 -15.18 -12.57
CA ALA A 19 -7.89 -15.65 -13.71
C ALA A 19 -7.28 -14.49 -14.50
N GLY A 20 -8.07 -13.45 -14.81
CA GLY A 20 -7.58 -12.25 -15.52
C GLY A 20 -6.45 -11.53 -14.77
N ILE A 21 -6.55 -11.41 -13.44
CA ILE A 21 -5.49 -10.84 -12.60
C ILE A 21 -4.24 -11.72 -12.64
N ARG A 22 -4.39 -13.05 -12.56
CA ARG A 22 -3.27 -14.00 -12.61
C ARG A 22 -2.52 -13.95 -13.95
N ASP A 23 -3.25 -13.87 -15.06
CA ASP A 23 -2.67 -13.78 -16.41
C ASP A 23 -2.07 -12.39 -16.69
N ALA A 24 -2.65 -11.33 -16.12
CA ALA A 24 -2.13 -9.96 -16.21
C ALA A 24 -0.89 -9.74 -15.35
N LEU A 25 -0.69 -10.47 -14.25
CA LEU A 25 0.50 -10.41 -13.40
C LEU A 25 1.61 -11.36 -13.85
N SER A 26 1.28 -12.55 -14.35
CA SER A 26 2.27 -13.55 -14.77
C SER A 26 3.13 -13.06 -15.94
N LYS A 27 2.55 -12.34 -16.90
CA LYS A 27 3.26 -11.76 -18.05
C LYS A 27 4.30 -10.69 -17.65
N PRO A 28 3.96 -9.62 -16.90
CA PRO A 28 4.95 -8.63 -16.48
C PRO A 28 5.95 -9.20 -15.46
N LEU A 29 5.57 -10.13 -14.58
CA LEU A 29 6.52 -10.81 -13.69
C LEU A 29 7.51 -11.67 -14.48
N TYR A 30 7.04 -12.36 -15.52
CA TYR A 30 7.89 -13.12 -16.42
C TYR A 30 8.83 -12.19 -17.19
N THR A 31 8.34 -11.10 -17.79
CA THR A 31 9.16 -10.10 -18.47
C THR A 31 10.15 -9.42 -17.51
N PHE A 32 9.76 -9.15 -16.26
CA PHE A 32 10.62 -8.54 -15.25
C PHE A 32 11.74 -9.50 -14.81
N SER A 33 11.42 -10.77 -14.57
CA SER A 33 12.41 -11.81 -14.27
C SER A 33 13.35 -12.06 -15.47
N TYR A 34 12.80 -12.08 -16.69
CA TYR A 34 13.57 -12.24 -17.93
C TYR A 34 14.44 -11.03 -18.25
N MET A 35 13.98 -9.80 -17.97
CA MET A 35 14.79 -8.58 -18.01
C MET A 35 15.91 -8.63 -16.98
N LEU A 36 15.66 -9.07 -15.74
CA LEU A 36 16.72 -9.19 -14.72
C LEU A 36 17.77 -10.25 -15.07
N LEU A 37 17.35 -11.37 -15.66
CA LEU A 37 18.25 -12.45 -16.11
C LEU A 37 19.04 -12.07 -17.37
N ASN A 38 18.43 -11.43 -18.36
CA ASN A 38 19.13 -11.00 -19.58
C ASN A 38 19.91 -9.70 -19.40
N ASN A 39 19.49 -8.81 -18.50
CA ASN A 39 20.33 -7.66 -18.16
C ASN A 39 21.61 -8.12 -17.49
N ARG A 40 21.69 -9.31 -16.88
CA ARG A 40 22.89 -9.83 -16.21
C ARG A 40 24.14 -9.94 -17.11
N SER A 41 24.00 -9.88 -18.44
CA SER A 41 25.11 -9.91 -19.40
C SER A 41 25.55 -8.53 -19.93
N VAL A 42 24.87 -7.44 -19.55
CA VAL A 42 25.30 -6.04 -19.83
C VAL A 42 25.85 -5.39 -18.55
N TRP A 43 26.44 -6.19 -17.67
CA TRP A 43 26.92 -5.77 -16.34
C TRP A 43 28.44 -5.82 -16.21
N PHE A 44 29.13 -6.23 -17.28
CA PHE A 44 30.58 -6.19 -17.35
C PHE A 44 31.07 -4.81 -17.81
N SER A 45 30.61 -3.76 -17.13
CA SER A 45 31.27 -2.46 -17.11
C SER A 45 31.61 -2.17 -15.66
N PRO A 46 32.80 -1.62 -15.34
CA PRO A 46 33.32 -1.48 -13.96
C PRO A 46 32.52 -0.50 -13.06
N ASN A 47 31.32 -0.08 -13.47
CA ASN A 47 30.38 0.73 -12.70
C ASN A 47 29.27 -0.11 -12.00
N SER A 48 29.52 -1.39 -11.74
CA SER A 48 28.59 -2.31 -11.05
C SER A 48 28.30 -1.93 -9.58
N ASN A 49 29.06 -0.99 -9.02
CA ASN A 49 28.85 -0.47 -7.68
C ASN A 49 27.51 0.26 -7.53
N ILE A 50 27.05 1.00 -8.55
CA ILE A 50 25.87 1.88 -8.43
C ILE A 50 24.59 1.08 -8.15
N LEU A 51 24.39 -0.04 -8.84
CA LEU A 51 23.18 -0.83 -8.65
C LEU A 51 23.25 -1.77 -7.44
N THR A 52 24.45 -2.18 -7.05
CA THR A 52 24.64 -2.92 -5.79
C THR A 52 24.33 -2.01 -4.59
N ILE A 53 24.66 -0.72 -4.70
CA ILE A 53 24.27 0.32 -3.73
C ILE A 53 22.76 0.54 -3.77
N ASP A 54 22.14 0.60 -4.96
CA ASP A 54 20.69 0.80 -5.12
C ASP A 54 19.87 -0.33 -4.49
N VAL A 55 20.23 -1.60 -4.74
CA VAL A 55 19.55 -2.77 -4.16
C VAL A 55 19.71 -2.83 -2.65
N LYS A 56 20.90 -2.47 -2.11
CA LYS A 56 21.14 -2.42 -0.67
C LYS A 56 20.45 -1.24 0.01
N CYS A 57 20.33 -0.11 -0.68
CA CYS A 57 19.67 1.08 -0.15
C CYS A 57 18.14 0.91 -0.15
N LEU A 58 17.56 0.36 -1.23
CA LEU A 58 16.15 -0.01 -1.34
C LEU A 58 15.73 -1.12 -0.36
N GLY A 59 16.65 -1.98 0.05
CA GLY A 59 16.38 -3.00 1.08
C GLY A 59 16.02 -2.41 2.46
N LYS A 60 16.42 -1.17 2.76
CA LYS A 60 16.08 -0.50 4.03
C LYS A 60 14.61 -0.08 4.10
N PRO A 61 14.04 0.71 3.15
CA PRO A 61 12.62 1.01 3.14
C PRO A 61 11.75 -0.23 2.88
N PHE A 62 12.24 -1.21 2.10
CA PHE A 62 11.49 -2.45 1.84
C PHE A 62 11.22 -3.26 3.10
N ARG A 63 12.08 -3.16 4.14
CA ARG A 63 11.81 -3.80 5.44
C ARG A 63 10.57 -3.25 6.15
N LEU A 64 10.26 -1.95 6.01
CA LEU A 64 9.02 -1.37 6.55
C LEU A 64 7.81 -1.95 5.82
N LEU A 65 7.89 -2.04 4.50
CA LEU A 65 6.85 -2.66 3.67
C LEU A 65 6.66 -4.14 4.02
N GLN A 66 7.74 -4.86 4.31
CA GLN A 66 7.72 -6.26 4.73
C GLN A 66 7.07 -6.43 6.11
N TRP A 67 7.33 -5.54 7.06
CA TRP A 67 6.66 -5.54 8.37
C TRP A 67 5.18 -5.21 8.28
N MET A 68 4.81 -4.29 7.38
CA MET A 68 3.42 -4.02 7.03
C MET A 68 2.77 -5.26 6.41
N GLY A 69 3.47 -5.99 5.54
CA GLY A 69 3.01 -7.25 4.96
C GLY A 69 2.78 -8.37 6.00
N MET A 70 3.70 -8.53 6.96
CA MET A 70 3.55 -9.53 8.05
C MET A 70 2.41 -9.22 9.02
N ASN A 71 2.04 -7.95 9.15
CA ASN A 71 0.90 -7.50 9.96
C ASN A 71 -0.28 -7.03 9.10
N ALA A 72 -0.34 -7.44 7.83
CA ALA A 72 -1.28 -6.90 6.86
C ALA A 72 -2.73 -7.09 7.30
N LEU A 73 -3.03 -8.17 8.02
CA LEU A 73 -4.38 -8.46 8.48
C LEU A 73 -4.86 -7.48 9.55
N VAL A 74 -3.99 -7.13 10.50
CA VAL A 74 -4.28 -6.16 11.56
C VAL A 74 -4.39 -4.76 10.99
N VAL A 75 -3.43 -4.40 10.13
CA VAL A 75 -3.44 -3.11 9.44
C VAL A 75 -4.68 -2.99 8.57
N TYR A 76 -5.06 -4.05 7.85
CA TYR A 76 -6.27 -4.06 7.03
C TYR A 76 -7.53 -3.90 7.87
N MET A 77 -7.68 -4.64 8.97
CA MET A 77 -8.86 -4.48 9.84
C MET A 77 -8.95 -3.08 10.42
N LEU A 78 -7.84 -2.52 10.90
CA LEU A 78 -7.83 -1.17 11.50
C LEU A 78 -7.99 -0.05 10.45
N ALA A 79 -7.40 -0.21 9.27
CA ALA A 79 -7.52 0.74 8.16
C ALA A 79 -8.91 0.67 7.52
N ALA A 80 -9.49 -0.53 7.36
CA ALA A 80 -10.84 -0.73 6.83
C ALA A 80 -11.93 -0.24 7.79
N CYS A 81 -11.64 -0.20 9.09
CA CYS A 81 -12.49 0.49 10.07
C CYS A 81 -12.38 2.02 9.98
N GLU A 82 -11.61 2.56 9.03
CA GLU A 82 -11.39 4.00 8.84
C GLU A 82 -10.91 4.69 10.12
N LEU A 83 -10.21 3.95 10.99
CA LEU A 83 -9.89 4.42 12.34
C LEU A 83 -9.06 5.71 12.31
N PHE A 84 -8.21 5.86 11.29
CA PHE A 84 -7.38 7.05 11.11
C PHE A 84 -8.18 8.27 10.62
N PRO A 85 -8.87 8.22 9.47
CA PRO A 85 -9.71 9.34 9.04
C PRO A 85 -10.82 9.64 10.07
N ALA A 86 -11.46 8.63 10.66
CA ALA A 86 -12.47 8.82 11.71
C ALA A 86 -11.91 9.41 13.01
N ALA A 87 -10.65 9.12 13.38
CA ALA A 87 -10.02 9.76 14.54
C ALA A 87 -9.70 11.23 14.29
N ILE A 88 -9.22 11.57 13.09
CA ILE A 88 -8.95 12.97 12.71
C ILE A 88 -10.26 13.75 12.52
N GLN A 89 -11.28 13.12 11.94
CA GLN A 89 -12.59 13.70 11.69
C GLN A 89 -13.47 13.73 12.96
N GLY A 90 -13.25 12.82 13.90
CA GLY A 90 -13.92 12.81 15.20
C GLY A 90 -13.44 13.90 16.15
N PHE A 91 -12.30 14.51 15.85
CA PHE A 91 -11.73 15.60 16.64
C PHE A 91 -12.32 16.95 16.18
N TYR A 92 -13.60 17.15 16.50
CA TYR A 92 -14.31 18.38 16.20
C TYR A 92 -13.82 19.54 17.08
N TRP A 93 -13.30 20.60 16.47
CA TRP A 93 -12.96 21.81 17.21
C TRP A 93 -14.16 22.77 17.22
N ARG A 94 -14.87 22.82 18.35
CA ARG A 94 -15.98 23.74 18.68
C ARG A 94 -17.28 23.59 17.87
N SER A 95 -17.24 23.26 16.58
CA SER A 95 -18.41 23.08 15.70
C SER A 95 -18.16 21.96 14.66
N PRO A 96 -19.22 21.27 14.18
CA PRO A 96 -19.11 20.18 13.20
C PRO A 96 -18.56 20.59 11.83
N GLU A 97 -18.56 21.89 11.51
CA GLU A 97 -17.97 22.45 10.28
C GLU A 97 -16.44 22.66 10.38
N ASN A 98 -15.90 22.77 11.59
CA ASN A 98 -14.46 22.95 11.83
C ASN A 98 -13.77 21.60 12.04
N ASN A 99 -13.76 20.81 10.95
CA ASN A 99 -13.14 19.50 10.94
C ASN A 99 -11.62 19.60 10.76
N LEU A 100 -10.84 18.90 11.59
CA LEU A 100 -9.38 18.92 11.53
C LEU A 100 -8.83 18.33 10.23
N VAL A 101 -9.59 17.45 9.57
CA VAL A 101 -9.28 16.94 8.23
C VAL A 101 -9.20 18.09 7.22
N ASN A 102 -10.21 18.97 7.16
CA ASN A 102 -10.25 20.09 6.23
C ASN A 102 -9.12 21.09 6.50
N MET A 103 -8.77 21.30 7.77
CA MET A 103 -7.63 22.13 8.15
C MET A 103 -6.30 21.51 7.74
N THR A 104 -6.16 20.19 7.92
CA THR A 104 -4.94 19.48 7.54
C THR A 104 -4.78 19.44 6.02
N GLU A 105 -5.86 19.19 5.28
CA GLU A 105 -5.87 19.17 3.83
C GLU A 105 -5.56 20.56 3.27
N SER A 106 -6.22 21.62 3.75
CA SER A 106 -5.94 22.99 3.31
C SER A 106 -4.52 23.46 3.65
N LEU A 107 -3.96 23.07 4.80
CA LEU A 107 -2.55 23.33 5.13
C LEU A 107 -1.60 22.61 4.17
N LEU A 108 -1.85 21.32 3.89
CA LEU A 108 -1.07 20.54 2.95
C LEU A 108 -1.16 21.08 1.52
N GLN A 109 -2.34 21.50 1.08
CA GLN A 109 -2.57 22.14 -0.21
C GLN A 109 -1.86 23.50 -0.30
N THR A 110 -1.84 24.27 0.79
CA THR A 110 -1.10 25.54 0.88
C THR A 110 0.41 25.31 0.74
N ILE A 111 0.93 24.25 1.39
CA ILE A 111 2.35 23.86 1.32
C ILE A 111 2.72 23.34 -0.08
N PHE A 112 1.88 22.52 -0.69
CA PHE A 112 2.15 21.90 -1.99
C PHE A 112 1.65 22.71 -3.21
N HIS A 113 1.05 23.88 -2.97
CA HIS A 113 0.56 24.82 -4.00
C HIS A 113 -0.42 24.21 -5.03
N SER A 114 -0.93 23.01 -4.76
CA SER A 114 -1.74 22.25 -5.71
C SER A 114 -2.62 21.24 -4.98
N GLU A 115 -3.91 21.27 -5.28
CA GLU A 115 -4.91 20.42 -4.61
C GLU A 115 -4.63 18.93 -4.81
N ARG A 116 -4.23 18.52 -6.02
CA ARG A 116 -3.92 17.12 -6.35
C ARG A 116 -2.75 16.58 -5.53
N TRP A 117 -1.73 17.40 -5.29
CA TRP A 117 -0.55 17.02 -4.51
C TRP A 117 -0.84 17.02 -3.01
N GLY A 118 -1.73 17.89 -2.54
CA GLY A 118 -2.20 17.89 -1.16
C GLY A 118 -2.93 16.59 -0.78
N THR A 119 -3.89 16.15 -1.61
CA THR A 119 -4.60 14.88 -1.38
C THR A 119 -3.65 13.68 -1.48
N LEU A 120 -2.74 13.67 -2.46
CA LEU A 120 -1.73 12.60 -2.57
C LEU A 120 -0.80 12.54 -1.35
N ALA A 121 -0.37 13.69 -0.85
CA ALA A 121 0.49 13.78 0.32
C ALA A 121 -0.24 13.35 1.61
N PHE A 122 -1.54 13.61 1.72
CA PHE A 122 -2.38 13.08 2.81
C PHE A 122 -2.42 11.54 2.78
N VAL A 123 -2.67 10.95 1.61
CA VAL A 123 -2.66 9.48 1.43
C VAL A 123 -1.28 8.88 1.74
N LEU A 124 -0.20 9.54 1.31
CA LEU A 124 1.16 9.12 1.63
C LEU A 124 1.44 9.17 3.14
N LEU A 125 0.96 10.19 3.83
CA LEU A 125 1.08 10.32 5.28
C LEU A 125 0.35 9.17 6.00
N GLU A 126 -0.85 8.80 5.52
CA GLU A 126 -1.61 7.68 6.05
C GLU A 126 -0.85 6.34 5.88
N ILE A 127 -0.30 6.08 4.69
CA ILE A 127 0.51 4.87 4.44
C ILE A 127 1.73 4.84 5.36
N LEU A 128 2.38 5.98 5.56
CA LEU A 128 3.56 6.11 6.42
C LEU A 128 3.20 5.88 7.90
N PHE A 129 2.06 6.40 8.35
CA PHE A 129 1.52 6.15 9.68
C PHE A 129 1.30 4.65 9.93
N TRP A 130 0.64 3.95 9.01
CA TRP A 130 0.40 2.51 9.12
C TRP A 130 1.68 1.68 9.07
N CYS A 131 2.69 2.10 8.28
CA CYS A 131 4.02 1.47 8.30
C CYS A 131 4.69 1.57 9.69
N VAL A 132 4.56 2.70 10.36
CA VAL A 132 5.09 2.89 11.73
C VAL A 132 4.33 2.03 12.74
N VAL A 133 3.01 2.01 12.68
CA VAL A 133 2.15 1.18 13.55
C VAL A 133 2.47 -0.30 13.37
N ALA A 134 2.58 -0.77 12.12
CA ALA A 134 2.94 -2.15 11.81
C ALA A 134 4.35 -2.51 12.30
N GLY A 135 5.32 -1.60 12.15
CA GLY A 135 6.67 -1.76 12.69
C GLY A 135 6.68 -1.86 14.22
N PHE A 136 5.84 -1.08 14.90
CA PHE A 136 5.68 -1.17 16.35
C PHE A 136 5.04 -2.50 16.78
N LEU A 137 4.03 -2.96 16.06
CA LEU A 137 3.36 -4.24 16.31
C LEU A 137 4.32 -5.42 16.11
N HIS A 138 5.13 -5.36 15.04
CA HIS A 138 6.19 -6.33 14.76
C HIS A 138 7.22 -6.40 15.90
N LYS A 139 7.66 -5.26 16.43
CA LYS A 139 8.56 -5.22 17.61
C LYS A 139 7.95 -5.86 18.85
N LYS A 140 6.63 -5.79 19.03
CA LYS A 140 5.91 -6.45 20.12
C LYS A 140 5.65 -7.94 19.88
N GLY A 141 5.98 -8.47 18.70
CA GLY A 141 5.79 -9.88 18.36
C GLY A 141 4.32 -10.31 18.24
N ILE A 142 3.40 -9.35 18.12
CA ILE A 142 1.96 -9.63 18.00
C ILE A 142 1.67 -9.82 16.52
N TYR A 143 1.48 -11.08 16.12
CA TYR A 143 1.08 -11.45 14.76
C TYR A 143 -0.27 -12.14 14.82
N LEU A 144 -1.31 -11.48 14.30
CA LEU A 144 -2.60 -12.12 14.08
C LEU A 144 -2.49 -12.93 12.79
N LYS A 145 -2.34 -14.24 12.93
CA LYS A 145 -2.51 -15.21 11.83
C LYS A 145 -3.98 -15.61 11.77
N LEU A 146 -4.51 -15.65 10.54
CA LEU A 146 -5.82 -16.23 10.27
C LEU A 146 -5.74 -17.76 10.30
#